data_AF-A0A547Q2U9-F1
#
_entry.id   AF-A0A547Q2U9-F1
#
_cell.length_a   1.000
_cell.length_b   1.000
_cell.length_c   1.000
_cell.angle_alpha   90.00
_cell.angle_beta   90.00
_cell.angle_gamma   90.00
#
_symmetry.space_group_name_H-M   'P 1'
#
loop_
_entity.id
_entity.type
_entity.pdbx_description
1 polymer ?
#
loop_
_entity_poly.entity_id
_entity_poly.type
_entity_poly.pdbx_seq_one_letter_code
_entity_poly.pdbx_strand_id
1 'polypeptide(L)'
;MRLICPNCAAQYEVDAALLPAEGRVVLCSACQNKWHFVPPLQEEAPEPAPVAPPPAADAVTAESQPSHPHARPFPAETESESGPEPEAPVRPKLSDEARRIFQEEAALAAAQRRAAQTPRPTPSDDDTAAPKAPRIPTIPSTNLPDGPAGLVPLGRVTSGAPGTPTTAPRPTARRSGFALGVKLVAIPGLLALIVYLTSADLSTAVPALAPYLEQFVDLTNALRDHAAELLARVGLA
;
A
#
# COMPACT_ATOMS: atom_id res chain seq x y z
N MET A 1 1.65 8.90 29.32
CA MET A 1 2.50 9.93 28.67
C MET A 1 2.33 9.85 27.15
N ARG A 2 2.61 10.92 26.40
CA ARG A 2 2.39 10.97 24.94
C ARG A 2 3.71 11.01 24.18
N LEU A 3 3.85 10.17 23.17
CA LEU A 3 4.98 10.16 22.25
C LEU A 3 4.50 10.54 20.85
N ILE A 4 5.34 11.28 20.12
CA ILE A 4 5.09 11.69 18.75
C ILE A 4 6.22 11.12 17.88
N CYS A 5 5.86 10.37 16.84
CA CYS A 5 6.85 9.84 15.91
C CYS A 5 7.47 11.01 15.11
N PRO A 6 8.80 11.16 15.07
CA PRO A 6 9.46 12.26 14.35
C PRO A 6 9.38 12.11 12.82
N ASN A 7 9.02 10.93 12.31
CA ASN A 7 8.96 10.67 10.87
C ASN A 7 7.55 10.91 10.29
N CYS A 8 6.49 10.40 10.93
CA CYS A 8 5.12 10.48 10.39
C CYS A 8 4.11 11.22 11.29
N ALA A 9 4.58 11.87 12.35
CA ALA A 9 3.75 12.62 13.32
C ALA A 9 2.61 11.82 13.99
N ALA A 10 2.66 10.48 13.94
CA ALA A 10 1.70 9.63 14.65
C ALA A 10 1.86 9.83 16.17
N GLN A 11 0.73 9.88 16.89
CA GLN A 11 0.68 10.07 18.33
C GLN A 11 0.36 8.75 19.04
N TYR A 12 1.08 8.46 20.11
CA TYR A 12 0.91 7.25 20.92
C TYR A 12 0.78 7.63 22.39
N GLU A 13 -0.24 7.07 23.05
CA GLU A 13 -0.40 7.16 24.49
C GLU A 13 0.16 5.89 25.13
N VAL A 14 1.19 6.04 25.94
CA VAL A 14 1.94 4.93 26.55
C VAL A 14 2.05 5.18 28.04
N ASP A 15 1.90 4.13 28.83
CA ASP A 15 2.06 4.18 30.28
C ASP A 15 3.50 4.53 30.67
N ALA A 16 3.63 5.38 31.68
CA ALA A 16 4.95 5.85 32.11
C ALA A 16 5.84 4.73 32.64
N ALA A 17 5.24 3.68 33.20
CA ALA A 17 5.95 2.52 33.74
C ALA A 17 6.66 1.67 32.66
N LEU A 18 6.27 1.78 31.38
CA LEU A 18 6.88 1.02 30.29
C LEU A 18 8.15 1.70 29.72
N LEU A 19 8.40 2.95 30.10
CA LEU A 19 9.49 3.77 29.61
C LEU A 19 10.45 4.08 30.77
N PRO A 20 11.58 3.36 30.89
CA PRO A 20 12.55 3.60 31.96
C PRO A 20 13.16 5.01 31.84
N ALA A 21 13.59 5.59 32.97
CA ALA A 21 14.19 6.92 33.02
C ALA A 21 15.49 7.04 32.21
N GLU A 22 16.22 5.94 32.03
CA GLU A 22 17.42 5.86 31.18
C GLU A 22 17.12 6.02 29.68
N GLY A 23 15.85 5.92 29.30
CA GLY A 23 15.39 5.93 27.92
C GLY A 23 15.29 4.54 27.30
N ARG A 24 14.57 4.45 26.18
CA ARG A 24 14.36 3.22 25.42
C ARG A 24 14.20 3.51 23.93
N VAL A 25 14.63 2.58 23.08
CA VAL A 25 14.33 2.60 21.65
C VAL A 25 12.88 2.17 21.41
N VAL A 26 12.09 3.02 20.76
CA VAL A 26 10.68 2.79 20.41
C VAL A 26 10.51 2.68 18.89
N LEU A 27 9.51 1.92 18.44
CA LEU A 27 9.21 1.67 17.03
C LEU A 27 7.81 2.21 16.69
N CYS A 28 7.73 3.01 15.62
CA CYS A 28 6.46 3.50 15.10
C CYS A 28 5.69 2.36 14.43
N SER A 29 4.44 2.12 14.83
CA SER A 29 3.59 1.13 14.13
C SER A 29 3.14 1.59 12.74
N ALA A 30 3.06 2.92 12.51
CA ALA A 30 2.57 3.48 11.25
C ALA A 30 3.64 3.54 10.15
N CYS A 31 4.88 3.94 10.47
CA CYS A 31 5.96 4.09 9.48
C CYS A 31 7.22 3.25 9.76
N GLN A 32 7.21 2.41 10.80
CA GLN A 32 8.34 1.59 11.23
C GLN A 32 9.64 2.34 11.57
N ASN A 33 9.59 3.66 11.73
CA ASN A 33 10.74 4.45 12.21
C ASN A 33 11.09 4.07 13.66
N LYS A 34 12.38 3.85 13.92
CA LYS A 34 12.92 3.59 15.26
C LYS A 34 13.62 4.84 15.79
N TRP A 35 13.30 5.25 17.01
CA TRP A 35 14.00 6.36 17.65
C TRP A 35 14.18 6.10 19.15
N HIS A 36 15.20 6.72 19.73
CA HIS A 36 15.44 6.66 21.17
C HIS A 36 14.59 7.74 21.85
N PHE A 37 13.80 7.36 22.86
CA PHE A 37 13.02 8.30 23.65
C PHE A 37 13.50 8.25 25.10
N VAL A 38 13.85 9.42 25.64
CA VAL A 38 14.18 9.63 27.05
C VAL A 38 13.05 10.45 27.66
N PRO A 39 12.27 9.92 28.62
CA PRO A 39 11.29 10.71 29.34
C PRO A 39 11.99 11.91 30.00
N PRO A 40 11.40 13.13 29.97
CA PRO A 40 11.93 14.22 30.75
C PRO A 40 11.91 13.80 32.23
N LEU A 41 13.05 13.92 32.90
CA LEU A 41 13.11 13.78 34.35
C LEU A 41 12.12 14.79 34.91
N GLN A 42 11.09 14.31 35.59
CA GLN A 42 10.27 15.17 36.41
C GLN A 42 11.20 15.64 37.53
N GLU A 43 11.78 16.84 37.38
CA GLU A 43 12.27 17.58 38.52
C GLU A 43 11.06 17.75 39.43
N GLU A 44 11.01 16.94 40.49
CA GLU A 44 10.08 17.10 41.58
C GLU A 44 10.22 18.54 42.05
N ALA A 45 9.26 19.38 41.66
CA ALA A 45 9.26 20.79 42.01
C ALA A 45 9.39 20.86 43.53
N PRO A 46 10.40 21.55 44.08
CA PRO A 46 10.49 21.72 45.51
C PRO A 46 9.21 22.42 45.98
N GLU A 47 8.62 21.83 47.02
CA GLU A 47 7.44 22.30 47.73
C GLU A 47 7.47 23.84 47.90
N PRO A 48 6.38 24.56 47.58
CA PRO A 48 6.39 26.01 47.51
C PRO A 48 6.60 26.62 48.91
N ALA A 49 7.81 27.10 49.17
CA ALA A 49 8.07 28.00 50.28
C ALA A 49 7.25 29.31 50.09
N PRO A 50 6.64 29.86 51.15
CA PRO A 50 5.70 30.96 51.05
C PRO A 50 6.38 32.26 50.59
N VAL A 51 5.72 32.90 49.62
CA VAL A 51 6.13 34.11 48.89
C VAL A 51 6.14 35.36 49.79
N ALA A 52 7.21 36.14 49.74
CA ALA A 52 7.25 37.53 50.20
C ALA A 52 7.40 38.49 48.98
N PRO A 53 6.76 39.68 48.97
CA PRO A 53 6.63 40.52 47.77
C PRO A 53 7.89 41.35 47.46
N PRO A 54 8.12 41.72 46.17
CA PRO A 54 9.30 42.47 45.74
C PRO A 54 9.08 43.99 45.71
N PRO A 55 10.14 44.82 45.81
CA PRO A 55 10.12 46.17 45.26
C PRO A 55 10.92 46.30 43.95
N ALA A 56 10.39 47.18 43.09
CA ALA A 56 10.82 47.59 41.75
C ALA A 56 12.26 48.17 41.73
N ALA A 57 13.09 47.75 40.76
CA ALA A 57 13.38 48.39 39.46
C ALA A 57 14.46 49.49 39.53
N ASP A 58 15.60 49.20 38.88
CA ASP A 58 16.34 50.20 38.11
C ASP A 58 17.14 49.50 37.00
N ALA A 59 17.18 50.18 35.85
CA ALA A 59 17.73 49.69 34.60
C ALA A 59 19.22 50.07 34.41
N VAL A 60 19.82 49.33 33.48
CA VAL A 60 20.69 49.74 32.36
C VAL A 60 22.08 49.08 32.37
N THR A 61 22.36 48.36 31.27
CA THR A 61 23.55 48.50 30.39
C THR A 61 24.29 47.20 30.09
N ALA A 62 24.26 46.86 28.79
CA ALA A 62 25.29 46.23 27.96
C ALA A 62 25.83 44.83 28.30
N GLU A 63 25.45 43.89 27.43
CA GLU A 63 26.38 43.16 26.56
C GLU A 63 27.70 42.70 27.19
N SER A 64 27.77 41.42 27.55
CA SER A 64 29.03 40.67 27.56
C SER A 64 28.70 39.19 27.36
N GLN A 65 29.00 38.71 26.16
CA GLN A 65 29.05 37.28 25.83
C GLN A 65 29.93 36.53 26.83
N PRO A 66 29.49 35.38 27.35
CA PRO A 66 30.41 34.36 27.83
C PRO A 66 30.80 33.49 26.64
N SER A 67 32.05 33.67 26.24
CA SER A 67 32.87 32.75 25.48
C SER A 67 32.64 31.29 25.88
N HIS A 68 32.53 30.41 24.89
CA HIS A 68 32.69 28.97 25.04
C HIS A 68 34.02 28.65 25.77
N PRO A 69 33.98 27.71 26.73
CA PRO A 69 35.08 26.77 26.86
C PRO A 69 34.56 25.37 27.18
N HIS A 70 34.58 24.50 26.18
CA HIS A 70 35.31 23.23 26.27
C HIS A 70 34.87 22.32 25.12
N ALA A 71 35.69 22.33 24.06
CA ALA A 71 35.94 21.12 23.30
C ALA A 71 36.48 20.08 24.29
N ARG A 72 35.71 19.03 24.54
CA ARG A 72 36.27 17.81 25.12
C ARG A 72 37.21 17.21 24.07
N PRO A 73 38.46 16.84 24.42
CA PRO A 73 39.26 16.00 23.54
C PRO A 73 38.47 14.70 23.32
N PHE A 74 38.22 14.36 22.06
CA PHE A 74 37.92 12.98 21.70
C PHE A 74 39.08 12.12 22.21
N PRO A 75 38.85 11.10 23.06
CA PRO A 75 39.81 10.03 23.18
C PRO A 75 39.86 9.34 21.82
N ALA A 76 41.01 9.47 21.16
CA ALA A 76 41.39 8.58 20.10
C ALA A 76 41.52 7.16 20.68
N GLU A 77 40.99 6.20 19.93
CA GLU A 77 41.29 4.77 19.99
C GLU A 77 41.20 4.10 21.37
N THR A 78 40.08 3.43 21.60
CA THR A 78 40.13 2.13 22.25
C THR A 78 39.77 1.10 21.19
N GLU A 79 40.74 0.23 20.94
CA GLU A 79 40.70 -1.06 20.29
C GLU A 79 39.30 -1.56 19.92
N SER A 80 39.17 -1.85 18.63
CA SER A 80 38.25 -2.81 18.06
C SER A 80 38.39 -4.15 18.80
N GLU A 81 37.69 -4.31 19.93
CA GLU A 81 37.28 -5.61 20.40
C GLU A 81 36.28 -6.16 19.37
N SER A 82 36.75 -7.14 18.62
CA SER A 82 35.95 -8.00 17.77
C SER A 82 34.83 -8.65 18.60
N GLY A 83 33.70 -7.98 18.69
CA GLY A 83 32.45 -8.61 19.08
C GLY A 83 32.14 -9.74 18.10
N PRO A 84 31.57 -10.87 18.55
CA PRO A 84 31.30 -12.01 17.69
C PRO A 84 30.43 -11.56 16.51
N GLU A 85 30.86 -11.93 15.29
CA GLU A 85 30.14 -11.69 14.05
C GLU A 85 28.66 -12.04 14.25
N PRO A 86 27.71 -11.11 14.00
CA PRO A 86 26.30 -11.38 14.22
C PRO A 86 25.91 -12.56 13.35
N GLU A 87 25.65 -13.69 14.01
CA GLU A 87 25.26 -14.94 13.37
C GLU A 87 24.08 -14.63 12.44
N ALA A 88 24.30 -14.78 11.13
CA ALA A 88 23.30 -14.46 10.12
C ALA A 88 21.97 -15.13 10.50
N PRO A 89 20.82 -14.42 10.44
CA PRO A 89 19.56 -14.98 10.90
C PRO A 89 19.29 -16.29 10.17
N VAL A 90 19.24 -17.38 10.93
CA VAL A 90 18.99 -18.72 10.41
C VAL A 90 17.59 -18.69 9.82
N ARG A 91 17.51 -18.60 8.49
CA ARG A 91 16.23 -18.68 7.77
C ARG A 91 15.61 -20.03 8.11
N PRO A 92 14.39 -20.07 8.70
CA PRO A 92 13.75 -21.33 9.02
C PRO A 92 13.64 -22.17 7.74
N LYS A 93 14.25 -23.34 7.74
CA LYS A 93 14.12 -24.27 6.62
C LYS A 93 12.68 -24.76 6.59
N LEU A 94 12.07 -24.71 5.41
CA LEU A 94 10.72 -25.20 5.20
C LEU A 94 10.66 -26.70 5.55
N SER A 95 9.65 -27.11 6.33
CA SER A 95 9.47 -28.51 6.71
C SER A 95 9.26 -29.41 5.49
N ASP A 96 9.60 -30.68 5.62
CA ASP A 96 9.45 -31.66 4.52
C ASP A 96 7.99 -31.77 4.06
N GLU A 97 7.03 -31.64 4.97
CA GLU A 97 5.62 -31.65 4.64
C GLU A 97 5.21 -30.45 3.78
N ALA A 98 5.66 -29.25 4.14
CA ALA A 98 5.36 -28.06 3.34
C ALA A 98 6.04 -28.12 1.97
N ARG A 99 7.24 -28.70 1.86
CA ARG A 99 7.90 -28.96 0.56
C ARG A 99 7.08 -29.90 -0.32
N ARG A 100 6.48 -30.95 0.26
CA ARG A 100 5.61 -31.88 -0.48
C ARG A 100 4.38 -31.19 -1.04
N ILE A 101 3.71 -30.37 -0.24
CA ILE A 101 2.52 -29.61 -0.66
C ILE A 101 2.85 -28.70 -1.85
N PHE A 102 3.96 -27.94 -1.79
CA PHE A 102 4.34 -27.06 -2.91
C PHE A 102 4.68 -27.83 -4.19
N GLN A 103 5.25 -29.02 -4.08
CA GLN A 103 5.55 -29.86 -5.25
C GLN A 103 4.28 -30.43 -5.89
N GLU A 104 3.31 -30.85 -5.08
CA GLU A 104 2.02 -31.34 -5.54
C GLU A 104 1.24 -30.25 -6.27
N GLU A 105 1.15 -29.06 -5.68
CA GLU A 105 0.51 -27.89 -6.30
C GLU A 105 1.21 -27.48 -7.62
N ALA A 106 2.54 -27.54 -7.65
CA ALA A 106 3.29 -27.27 -8.87
C ALA A 106 3.00 -28.30 -9.98
N ALA A 107 2.84 -29.58 -9.62
CA ALA A 107 2.49 -30.65 -10.56
C ALA A 107 1.07 -30.48 -11.11
N LEU A 108 0.11 -30.15 -10.25
CA LEU A 108 -1.27 -29.87 -10.65
C LEU A 108 -1.34 -28.66 -11.58
N ALA A 109 -0.65 -27.56 -11.24
CA ALA A 109 -0.58 -26.37 -12.08
C ALA A 109 0.11 -26.63 -13.44
N ALA A 110 1.11 -27.51 -13.48
CA ALA A 110 1.75 -27.91 -14.73
C ALA A 110 0.80 -28.76 -15.60
N ALA A 111 0.03 -29.68 -15.00
CA ALA A 111 -0.95 -30.49 -15.70
C ALA A 111 -2.07 -29.64 -16.31
N GLN A 112 -2.60 -28.67 -15.55
CA GLN A 112 -3.61 -27.73 -16.05
C GLN A 112 -3.10 -26.89 -17.23
N ARG A 113 -1.85 -26.41 -17.15
CA ARG A 113 -1.23 -25.67 -18.26
C ARG A 113 -1.07 -26.52 -19.52
N ARG A 114 -0.74 -27.81 -19.37
CA ARG A 114 -0.67 -28.76 -20.51
C ARG A 114 -2.05 -29.02 -21.10
N ALA A 115 -3.07 -29.22 -20.26
CA ALA A 115 -4.44 -29.43 -20.71
C ALA A 115 -4.98 -28.20 -21.48
N ALA A 116 -4.72 -26.99 -21.00
CA ALA A 116 -5.11 -25.75 -21.67
C ALA A 116 -4.38 -25.53 -23.01
N GLN A 117 -3.16 -26.06 -23.16
CA GLN A 117 -2.36 -25.97 -24.39
C GLN A 117 -2.64 -27.10 -25.38
N THR A 118 -3.38 -28.15 -24.98
CA THR A 118 -3.76 -29.23 -25.89
C THR A 118 -4.86 -28.71 -26.81
N PRO A 119 -4.64 -28.60 -28.13
CA PRO A 119 -5.69 -28.22 -29.05
C PRO A 119 -6.82 -29.24 -28.94
N ARG A 120 -8.06 -28.77 -28.76
CA ARG A 120 -9.23 -29.64 -28.79
C ARG A 120 -9.20 -30.39 -30.13
N PRO A 121 -9.27 -31.74 -30.15
CA PRO A 121 -9.35 -32.46 -31.41
C PRO A 121 -10.57 -31.92 -32.17
N THR A 122 -10.30 -31.31 -33.32
CA THR A 122 -11.35 -30.97 -34.27
C THR A 122 -11.99 -32.29 -34.69
N PRO A 123 -13.33 -32.41 -34.72
CA PRO A 123 -13.96 -33.55 -35.37
C PRO A 123 -13.44 -33.56 -36.81
N SER A 124 -12.67 -34.59 -37.18
CA SER A 124 -12.28 -34.78 -38.57
C SER A 124 -13.54 -35.17 -39.33
N ASP A 125 -13.90 -34.41 -40.35
CA ASP A 125 -15.02 -34.69 -41.27
C ASP A 125 -14.70 -35.83 -42.26
N ASP A 126 -13.88 -36.81 -41.87
CA ASP A 126 -13.58 -38.01 -42.64
C ASP A 126 -14.26 -39.22 -42.01
N ASP A 127 -15.59 -39.21 -42.04
CA ASP A 127 -16.40 -40.42 -42.13
C ASP A 127 -17.60 -40.11 -43.04
N THR A 128 -17.36 -40.31 -44.34
CA THR A 128 -18.41 -40.43 -45.35
C THR A 128 -19.24 -41.68 -45.02
N ALA A 129 -20.42 -41.47 -44.42
CA ALA A 129 -21.69 -42.19 -44.66
C ALA A 129 -22.56 -42.18 -43.39
N ALA A 130 -23.36 -41.12 -43.20
CA ALA A 130 -24.45 -41.15 -42.22
C ALA A 130 -25.65 -41.93 -42.81
N PRO A 131 -26.15 -42.99 -42.14
CA PRO A 131 -27.33 -43.73 -42.57
C PRO A 131 -28.60 -42.90 -42.37
N LYS A 132 -29.53 -43.03 -43.32
CA LYS A 132 -30.80 -42.29 -43.38
C LYS A 132 -31.71 -42.66 -42.20
N ALA A 133 -31.82 -41.78 -41.20
CA ALA A 133 -32.76 -41.95 -40.09
C ALA A 133 -34.20 -41.56 -40.48
N PRO A 134 -35.24 -42.26 -39.96
CA PRO A 134 -36.63 -42.10 -40.40
C PRO A 134 -37.30 -40.84 -39.82
N ARG A 135 -38.23 -40.27 -40.59
CA ARG A 135 -39.04 -39.11 -40.19
C ARG A 135 -40.02 -39.49 -39.07
N ILE A 136 -40.00 -38.74 -37.98
CA ILE A 136 -40.96 -38.82 -36.89
C ILE A 136 -42.25 -38.09 -37.32
N PRO A 137 -43.46 -38.65 -37.12
CA PRO A 137 -44.71 -37.95 -37.44
C PRO A 137 -45.08 -36.91 -36.37
N THR A 138 -45.56 -35.76 -36.85
CA THR A 138 -46.10 -34.66 -36.05
C THR A 138 -47.39 -35.07 -35.33
N ILE A 139 -47.44 -34.96 -34.01
CA ILE A 139 -48.65 -35.11 -33.18
C ILE A 139 -49.49 -33.82 -33.22
N PRO A 140 -50.83 -33.89 -33.28
CA PRO A 140 -51.68 -32.71 -33.27
C PRO A 140 -51.89 -32.20 -31.84
N SER A 141 -51.68 -30.90 -31.63
CA SER A 141 -51.90 -30.22 -30.35
C SER A 141 -53.41 -30.05 -30.11
N THR A 142 -53.94 -30.67 -29.06
CA THR A 142 -55.32 -30.48 -28.60
C THR A 142 -55.46 -29.19 -27.80
N ASN A 143 -56.44 -28.38 -28.18
CA ASN A 143 -56.86 -27.13 -27.54
C ASN A 143 -57.26 -27.33 -26.06
N LEU A 144 -56.90 -26.37 -25.20
CA LEU A 144 -57.50 -26.16 -23.88
C LEU A 144 -57.90 -24.67 -23.74
N PRO A 145 -59.12 -24.33 -23.26
CA PRO A 145 -59.69 -23.00 -23.43
C PRO A 145 -59.42 -22.00 -22.29
N ASP A 146 -59.36 -20.74 -22.71
CA ASP A 146 -59.77 -19.46 -22.10
C ASP A 146 -59.62 -19.20 -20.59
N GLY A 147 -58.74 -18.24 -20.27
CA GLY A 147 -58.75 -17.44 -19.04
C GLY A 147 -58.43 -15.96 -19.35
N PRO A 148 -59.19 -14.97 -18.84
CA PRO A 148 -59.16 -13.61 -19.38
C PRO A 148 -58.18 -12.66 -18.69
N ALA A 149 -57.66 -11.76 -19.55
CA ALA A 149 -57.29 -10.36 -19.28
C ALA A 149 -56.12 -10.05 -18.32
N GLY A 150 -55.03 -9.53 -18.89
CA GLY A 150 -53.96 -8.89 -18.12
C GLY A 150 -52.83 -8.30 -18.99
N LEU A 151 -53.09 -7.16 -19.62
CA LEU A 151 -52.14 -6.10 -20.04
C LEU A 151 -50.77 -6.51 -20.62
N VAL A 152 -50.68 -6.41 -21.96
CA VAL A 152 -49.43 -6.49 -22.73
C VAL A 152 -48.88 -5.07 -22.99
N PRO A 153 -47.61 -4.75 -22.74
CA PRO A 153 -46.98 -3.59 -23.34
C PRO A 153 -46.37 -3.98 -24.69
N LEU A 154 -47.01 -3.45 -25.75
CA LEU A 154 -46.52 -3.16 -27.10
C LEU A 154 -45.19 -3.80 -27.54
N GLY A 155 -45.33 -4.87 -28.34
CA GLY A 155 -44.29 -5.35 -29.23
C GLY A 155 -43.90 -4.27 -30.25
N ARG A 156 -42.59 -4.01 -30.35
CA ARG A 156 -41.97 -3.18 -31.37
C ARG A 156 -42.14 -3.87 -32.72
N VAL A 157 -42.91 -3.24 -33.61
CA VAL A 157 -43.07 -3.61 -35.01
C VAL A 157 -41.71 -3.53 -35.71
N THR A 158 -41.26 -4.64 -36.31
CA THR A 158 -40.21 -4.62 -37.33
C THR A 158 -40.85 -4.91 -38.68
N SER A 159 -41.00 -3.88 -39.51
CA SER A 159 -41.36 -4.04 -40.92
C SER A 159 -40.09 -4.33 -41.73
N GLY A 160 -40.12 -5.36 -42.59
CA GLY A 160 -39.06 -5.66 -43.56
C GLY A 160 -39.00 -4.61 -44.69
N ALA A 161 -37.80 -4.11 -45.04
CA ALA A 161 -36.94 -4.46 -46.20
C ALA A 161 -37.19 -3.56 -47.44
N PRO A 162 -36.29 -3.39 -48.43
CA PRO A 162 -34.92 -3.91 -48.62
C PRO A 162 -33.85 -2.84 -49.02
N GLY A 163 -32.58 -3.21 -48.95
CA GLY A 163 -31.50 -2.60 -49.74
C GLY A 163 -30.50 -1.74 -48.96
N THR A 164 -29.33 -2.29 -48.66
CA THR A 164 -28.00 -1.63 -48.67
C THR A 164 -26.93 -2.66 -48.29
N PRO A 165 -25.69 -2.51 -48.77
CA PRO A 165 -24.74 -3.62 -48.88
C PRO A 165 -24.36 -4.21 -47.52
N THR A 166 -24.25 -5.54 -47.50
CA THR A 166 -23.52 -6.32 -46.51
C THR A 166 -22.19 -5.65 -46.21
N THR A 167 -22.16 -4.86 -45.15
CA THR A 167 -20.94 -4.38 -44.53
C THR A 167 -20.51 -5.48 -43.57
N ALA A 168 -19.43 -6.17 -43.92
CA ALA A 168 -18.78 -7.10 -43.00
C ALA A 168 -18.55 -6.41 -41.64
N PRO A 169 -18.80 -7.08 -40.51
CA PRO A 169 -18.49 -6.49 -39.21
C PRO A 169 -16.98 -6.24 -39.15
N ARG A 170 -16.58 -4.98 -39.30
CA ARG A 170 -15.21 -4.56 -39.01
C ARG A 170 -15.00 -4.78 -37.51
N PRO A 171 -13.96 -5.50 -37.08
CA PRO A 171 -13.61 -5.54 -35.68
C PRO A 171 -13.26 -4.12 -35.26
N THR A 172 -14.16 -3.47 -34.52
CA THR A 172 -13.81 -2.22 -33.84
C THR A 172 -12.84 -2.61 -32.74
N ALA A 173 -11.54 -2.55 -33.06
CA ALA A 173 -10.51 -2.58 -32.04
C ALA A 173 -10.78 -1.39 -31.11
N ARG A 174 -11.39 -1.67 -29.96
CA ARG A 174 -11.56 -0.69 -28.88
C ARG A 174 -10.16 -0.17 -28.57
N ARG A 175 -9.90 1.09 -28.94
CA ARG A 175 -8.65 1.76 -28.62
C ARG A 175 -8.60 1.88 -27.10
N SER A 176 -7.66 1.20 -26.47
CA SER A 176 -7.44 1.14 -25.02
C SER A 176 -6.83 2.43 -24.47
N GLY A 177 -7.39 3.59 -24.85
CA GLY A 177 -6.90 4.91 -24.46
C GLY A 177 -6.92 5.15 -22.94
N PHE A 178 -7.85 4.51 -22.23
CA PHE A 178 -7.94 4.62 -20.77
C PHE A 178 -6.78 3.92 -20.05
N ALA A 179 -6.36 2.75 -20.53
CA ALA A 179 -5.25 2.01 -19.93
C ALA A 179 -3.91 2.72 -20.14
N LEU A 180 -3.75 3.47 -21.23
CA LEU A 180 -2.57 4.30 -21.45
C LEU A 180 -2.53 5.49 -20.49
N GLY A 181 -3.68 6.16 -20.29
CA GLY A 181 -3.81 7.27 -19.33
C GLY A 181 -3.55 6.84 -17.89
N VAL A 182 -4.14 5.72 -17.45
CA VAL A 182 -3.91 5.19 -16.10
C VAL A 182 -2.44 4.83 -15.89
N LYS A 183 -1.76 4.22 -16.88
CA LYS A 183 -0.33 3.90 -16.77
C LYS A 183 0.55 5.15 -16.66
N LEU A 184 0.23 6.22 -17.39
CA LEU A 184 1.00 7.47 -17.33
C LEU A 184 0.95 8.15 -15.96
N VAL A 185 -0.09 7.91 -15.15
CA VAL A 185 -0.19 8.44 -13.78
C VAL A 185 0.26 7.41 -12.74
N ALA A 186 -0.13 6.15 -12.90
CA ALA A 186 0.17 5.09 -11.95
C ALA A 186 1.67 4.76 -11.88
N ILE A 187 2.38 4.78 -13.03
CA ILE A 187 3.82 4.51 -13.05
C ILE A 187 4.62 5.55 -12.27
N PRO A 188 4.51 6.88 -12.51
CA PRO A 188 5.24 7.86 -11.71
C PRO A 188 4.77 7.88 -10.25
N GLY A 189 3.48 7.64 -9.97
CA GLY A 189 2.99 7.52 -8.60
C GLY A 189 3.62 6.33 -7.85
N LEU A 190 3.72 5.18 -8.52
CA LEU A 190 4.40 3.99 -7.97
C LEU A 190 5.91 4.25 -7.82
N LEU A 191 6.54 4.92 -8.78
CA LEU A 191 7.96 5.27 -8.70
C LEU A 191 8.22 6.22 -7.52
N ALA A 192 7.39 7.25 -7.34
CA ALA A 192 7.44 8.15 -6.20
C ALA A 192 7.23 7.39 -4.88
N LEU A 193 6.30 6.44 -4.84
CA LEU A 193 6.10 5.57 -3.67
C LEU A 193 7.34 4.72 -3.37
N ILE A 194 7.96 4.12 -4.39
CA ILE A 194 9.20 3.35 -4.22
C ILE A 194 10.31 4.24 -3.66
N VAL A 195 10.51 5.43 -4.26
CA VAL A 195 11.51 6.41 -3.78
C VAL A 195 11.24 6.82 -2.33
N TYR A 196 9.97 6.99 -1.95
CA TYR A 196 9.60 7.29 -0.56
C TYR A 196 9.97 6.15 0.39
N LEU A 197 9.61 4.91 0.04
CA LEU A 197 9.86 3.72 0.87
C LEU A 197 11.35 3.39 1.00
N THR A 198 12.15 3.66 -0.03
CA THR A 198 13.59 3.41 -0.03
C THR A 198 14.41 4.68 0.22
N SER A 199 13.80 5.75 0.73
CA SER A 199 14.46 7.06 0.89
C SER A 199 15.70 7.01 1.79
N ALA A 200 15.63 6.24 2.90
CA ALA A 200 16.74 6.07 3.83
C ALA A 200 17.91 5.28 3.22
N ASP A 201 17.63 4.26 2.41
CA ASP A 201 18.69 3.52 1.71
C ASP A 201 19.32 4.39 0.60
N LEU A 202 18.50 5.18 -0.11
CA LEU A 202 18.95 6.09 -1.16
C LEU A 202 19.84 7.22 -0.63
N SER A 203 19.58 7.74 0.57
CA SER A 203 20.40 8.80 1.16
C SER A 203 21.80 8.33 1.58
N THR A 204 21.94 7.04 1.95
CA THR A 204 23.25 6.43 2.25
C THR A 204 24.03 6.07 1.00
N ALA A 205 23.35 5.59 -0.04
CA ALA A 205 23.97 5.19 -1.30
C ALA A 205 24.45 6.40 -2.12
N VAL A 206 23.69 7.50 -2.12
CA VAL A 206 24.04 8.73 -2.85
C VAL A 206 23.80 9.97 -1.97
N PRO A 207 24.80 10.39 -1.17
CA PRO A 207 24.67 11.52 -0.25
C PRO A 207 24.32 12.84 -0.94
N ALA A 208 24.69 13.00 -2.22
CA ALA A 208 24.36 14.18 -3.01
C ALA A 208 22.85 14.37 -3.26
N LEU A 209 22.05 13.29 -3.17
CA LEU A 209 20.59 13.36 -3.32
C LEU A 209 19.85 13.64 -1.99
N ALA A 210 20.54 13.61 -0.85
CA ALA A 210 19.92 13.82 0.47
C ALA A 210 19.01 15.07 0.55
N PRO A 211 19.42 16.28 0.15
CA PRO A 211 18.56 17.45 0.26
C PRO A 211 17.31 17.38 -0.63
N TYR A 212 17.38 16.70 -1.78
CA TYR A 212 16.23 16.51 -2.67
C TYR A 212 15.26 15.45 -2.15
N LEU A 213 15.78 14.40 -1.52
CA LEU A 213 14.97 13.34 -0.89
C LEU A 213 14.23 13.89 0.33
N GLU A 214 14.88 14.69 1.17
CA GLU A 214 14.24 15.37 2.30
C GLU A 214 13.09 16.27 1.82
N GLN A 215 13.34 17.10 0.79
CA GLN A 215 12.29 17.95 0.20
C GLN A 215 11.10 17.15 -0.34
N PHE A 216 11.35 15.99 -0.97
CA PHE A 216 10.30 15.12 -1.47
C PHE A 216 9.48 14.47 -0.35
N VAL A 217 10.15 14.01 0.72
CA VAL A 217 9.49 13.42 1.90
C VAL A 217 8.62 14.47 2.59
N ASP A 218 9.12 15.68 2.78
CA ASP A 218 8.37 16.79 3.37
C ASP A 218 7.13 17.15 2.55
N LEU A 219 7.25 17.23 1.22
CA LEU A 219 6.11 17.49 0.33
C LEU A 219 5.06 16.38 0.41
N THR A 220 5.50 15.13 0.48
CA THR A 220 4.61 13.97 0.64
C THR A 220 3.89 14.00 1.99
N ASN A 221 4.61 14.35 3.05
CA ASN A 221 4.04 14.51 4.39
C ASN A 221 3.02 15.65 4.45
N ALA A 222 3.33 16.80 3.86
CA ALA A 222 2.41 17.93 3.77
C ALA A 222 1.13 17.58 2.99
N LEU A 223 1.25 16.82 1.89
CA LEU A 223 0.08 16.36 1.13
C LEU A 223 -0.79 15.39 1.94
N ARG A 224 -0.15 14.48 2.70
CA ARG A 224 -0.84 13.56 3.61
C ARG A 224 -1.59 14.33 4.70
N ASP A 225 -0.96 15.31 5.33
CA ASP A 225 -1.57 16.11 6.39
C ASP A 225 -2.72 16.96 5.84
N HIS A 226 -2.56 17.53 4.64
CA HIS A 226 -3.64 18.27 3.97
C HIS A 226 -4.83 17.36 3.62
N ALA A 227 -4.57 16.15 3.14
CA ALA A 227 -5.61 15.16 2.87
C ALA A 227 -6.33 14.74 4.16
N ALA A 228 -5.59 14.51 5.25
CA ALA A 228 -6.18 14.20 6.56
C ALA A 228 -7.06 15.34 7.08
N GLU A 229 -6.62 16.59 6.93
CA GLU A 229 -7.41 17.76 7.32
C GLU A 229 -8.68 17.90 6.47
N LEU A 230 -8.61 17.66 5.15
CA LEU A 230 -9.78 17.66 4.28
C LEU A 230 -10.77 16.57 4.69
N LEU A 231 -10.31 15.35 5.01
CA LEU A 231 -11.16 14.26 5.50
C LEU A 231 -11.81 14.60 6.84
N ALA A 232 -11.07 15.21 7.77
CA ALA A 232 -11.61 15.68 9.04
C ALA A 232 -12.69 16.75 8.86
N ARG A 233 -12.48 17.70 7.93
CA ARG A 233 -13.47 18.75 7.59
C ARG A 233 -14.74 18.19 6.95
N VAL A 234 -14.65 17.09 6.20
CA VAL A 234 -15.81 16.42 5.58
C VAL A 234 -16.51 15.49 6.59
N GLY A 235 -15.97 15.30 7.80
CA GLY A 235 -16.56 14.43 8.83
C GLY A 235 -16.39 12.94 8.55
N LEU A 236 -15.40 12.57 7.73
CA LEU A 236 -15.07 11.19 7.35
C LEU A 236 -13.88 10.61 8.16
N ALA A 237 -13.44 11.31 9.21
CA ALA A 237 -12.33 10.90 10.07
C ALA A 237 -12.80 10.09 11.28
#